data_AF-A0A9W7FZ65-F1
#
_entry.id   AF-A0A9W7FZ65-F1
#
_cell.length_a   1.000
_cell.length_b   1.000
_cell.length_c   1.000
_cell.angle_alpha   90.00
_cell.angle_beta   90.00
_cell.angle_gamma   90.00
#
_symmetry.space_group_name_H-M   'P 1'
#
loop_
_entity.id
_entity.type
_entity.pdbx_description
1 polymer ?
#
loop_
_entity_poly.entity_id
_entity_poly.type
_entity_poly.pdbx_seq_one_letter_code
_entity_poly.pdbx_strand_id
1 'polypeptide(L)'
;MDGAMYSDILAFAALPCILRLSVSYSNTSPLTVLSGSSCYLHSYESSPSSPSISVTTYLDTRNNVPSVGHSNPNVNAAISAQVYAINTNTRYLHPNINSLASKLIATLPPLDGNDSWVVTLTNSGSESNDLALRIANWYTSGGPVITYDMSYHGHTSALISVSPYKLKQIGETSPRPNTYWLKHPNVYRCPSSSPSTHYKAEFDEVLSSIKSPPTLIYEIGMSVGGVCLPPPTYLAHVTDGVRARKGCVIYDCVQTGCGRFGENKWWGFEREDGAVPDIVTVGKPLGNGHPISALCAKKSVIRNFDTCGMEYFNTFGGNPVSCAAGLAVMEEVDRMRLPQNAEAVGSYLMSRFQAICSDFPTIVGDVRGVGLFIGVEILATPQTQQTSPLPPPPGTAETSWLCSKLKDEYRILSTIDGEHDNVIVVKPPLTFGVEEATYFTSCFRELVKKLLSLKASSNFDASGGKTPT
;
A
#
# COMPACT_ATOMS: atom_id res chain seq x y z
N MET A 1 2.39 15.78 29.36
CA MET A 1 1.27 16.54 28.76
C MET A 1 0.24 16.76 29.83
N ASP A 2 -0.33 17.95 29.91
CA ASP A 2 -1.36 18.30 30.89
C ASP A 2 -2.75 17.80 30.45
N GLY A 3 -3.62 17.43 31.39
CA GLY A 3 -4.95 16.86 31.12
C GLY A 3 -5.88 17.82 30.36
N ALA A 4 -5.73 19.13 30.58
CA ALA A 4 -6.50 20.17 29.89
C ALA A 4 -6.21 20.23 28.38
N MET A 5 -4.94 20.07 27.97
CA MET A 5 -4.53 20.09 26.57
C MET A 5 -5.15 18.92 25.78
N TYR A 6 -5.52 17.83 26.45
CA TYR A 6 -6.06 16.63 25.84
C TYR A 6 -7.58 16.70 25.61
N SER A 7 -8.35 17.21 26.58
CA SER A 7 -9.81 17.45 26.40
C SER A 7 -10.08 18.38 25.22
N ASP A 8 -9.18 19.32 24.97
CA ASP A 8 -9.26 20.28 23.88
C ASP A 8 -9.06 19.62 22.51
N ILE A 9 -8.24 18.56 22.37
CA ILE A 9 -8.00 17.87 21.08
C ILE A 9 -9.28 17.21 20.55
N LEU A 10 -10.01 16.50 21.41
CA LEU A 10 -11.27 15.84 21.02
C LEU A 10 -12.37 16.86 20.73
N ALA A 11 -12.43 17.96 21.51
CA ALA A 11 -13.34 19.06 21.24
C ALA A 11 -13.00 19.77 19.91
N PHE A 12 -11.70 19.96 19.62
CA PHE A 12 -11.22 20.53 18.37
C PHE A 12 -11.53 19.62 17.17
N ALA A 13 -11.55 18.30 17.38
CA ALA A 13 -11.89 17.35 16.34
C ALA A 13 -13.37 17.43 15.88
N ALA A 14 -14.24 17.92 16.76
CA ALA A 14 -15.64 18.18 16.44
C ALA A 14 -15.86 19.56 15.78
N LEU A 15 -14.85 20.43 15.74
CA LEU A 15 -14.95 21.72 15.08
C LEU A 15 -14.93 21.56 13.54
N PRO A 16 -15.75 22.33 12.80
CA PRO A 16 -15.81 22.25 11.34
C PRO A 16 -14.56 22.82 10.64
N CYS A 17 -13.47 23.10 11.37
CA CYS A 17 -12.27 23.72 10.83
C CYS A 17 -11.41 22.78 9.96
N ILE A 18 -11.60 21.47 10.05
CA ILE A 18 -10.87 20.47 9.25
C ILE A 18 -11.86 19.50 8.61
N LEU A 19 -11.83 19.41 7.27
CA LEU A 19 -12.67 18.47 6.52
C LEU A 19 -12.20 17.03 6.79
N ARG A 20 -12.96 16.30 7.62
CA ARG A 20 -12.76 14.88 7.99
C ARG A 20 -11.44 14.61 8.72
N LEU A 21 -11.45 14.70 10.04
CA LEU A 21 -10.42 14.07 10.86
C LEU A 21 -10.59 12.55 10.77
N SER A 22 -9.48 11.87 10.45
CA SER A 22 -9.35 10.42 10.29
C SER A 22 -10.33 9.62 11.15
N VAL A 23 -11.35 9.05 10.54
CA VAL A 23 -12.28 8.15 11.24
C VAL A 23 -11.71 6.75 11.07
N SER A 24 -10.61 6.45 11.77
CA SER A 24 -9.93 5.14 11.65
C SER A 24 -10.89 3.97 11.92
N TYR A 25 -11.99 4.25 12.62
CA TYR A 25 -13.13 3.36 12.78
C TYR A 25 -14.49 4.12 12.91
N SER A 26 -15.41 4.10 11.92
CA SER A 26 -16.76 4.74 12.03
C SER A 26 -17.61 4.23 13.18
N ASN A 27 -17.35 3.01 13.63
CA ASN A 27 -18.19 2.32 14.60
C ASN A 27 -17.59 2.36 16.01
N THR A 28 -16.49 3.10 16.21
CA THR A 28 -15.82 3.19 17.53
C THR A 28 -15.30 4.60 17.80
N SER A 29 -15.01 4.91 19.06
CA SER A 29 -14.36 6.16 19.43
C SER A 29 -13.04 6.36 18.65
N PRO A 30 -12.76 7.59 18.16
CA PRO A 30 -11.49 7.89 17.50
C PRO A 30 -10.32 7.65 18.46
N LEU A 31 -9.19 7.20 17.90
CA LEU A 31 -7.95 7.01 18.67
C LEU A 31 -7.13 8.30 18.63
N THR A 32 -6.70 8.79 19.80
CA THR A 32 -5.76 9.91 19.90
C THR A 32 -4.35 9.38 20.11
N VAL A 33 -3.67 9.12 19.00
CA VAL A 33 -2.31 8.58 19.01
C VAL A 33 -1.30 9.71 19.16
N LEU A 34 -0.58 9.76 20.28
CA LEU A 34 0.42 10.83 20.55
C LEU A 34 1.86 10.31 20.61
N SER A 35 2.04 9.00 20.67
CA SER A 35 3.35 8.37 20.60
C SER A 35 3.23 6.96 20.02
N GLY A 36 4.36 6.40 19.62
CA GLY A 36 4.48 5.03 19.14
C GLY A 36 5.92 4.57 19.24
N SER A 37 6.12 3.26 19.25
CA SER A 37 7.44 2.64 19.31
C SER A 37 7.44 1.32 18.56
N SER A 38 8.40 1.13 17.64
CA SER A 38 8.49 -0.07 16.80
C SER A 38 7.16 -0.39 16.10
N CYS A 39 6.45 -1.45 16.49
CA CYS A 39 5.18 -1.89 15.92
C CYS A 39 3.97 -1.47 16.74
N TYR A 40 4.12 -0.55 17.68
CA TYR A 40 3.09 -0.16 18.63
C TYR A 40 2.73 1.32 18.54
N LEU A 41 1.45 1.60 18.72
CA LEU A 41 0.88 2.94 18.86
C LEU A 41 0.30 3.11 20.26
N HIS A 42 0.48 4.28 20.86
CA HIS A 42 -0.05 4.60 22.18
C HIS A 42 -1.16 5.63 22.01
N SER A 43 -2.40 5.16 22.20
CA SER A 43 -3.58 6.01 22.26
C SER A 43 -3.74 6.54 23.67
N TYR A 44 -3.98 7.83 23.78
CA TYR A 44 -4.29 8.49 25.03
C TYR A 44 -5.79 8.65 25.07
N GLU A 45 -6.39 8.58 26.26
CA GLU A 45 -7.83 8.71 26.45
C GLU A 45 -8.06 9.48 27.77
N SER A 46 -8.87 10.54 27.71
CA SER A 46 -9.32 11.26 28.89
C SER A 46 -10.76 10.86 29.22
N SER A 47 -11.03 10.62 30.50
CA SER A 47 -12.41 10.50 30.97
C SER A 47 -12.91 11.85 31.46
N PRO A 48 -14.14 12.29 31.10
CA PRO A 48 -14.77 13.46 31.73
C PRO A 48 -14.89 13.32 33.26
N SER A 49 -14.90 12.09 33.77
CA SER A 49 -15.03 11.77 35.19
C SER A 49 -13.69 11.60 35.93
N SER A 50 -12.54 11.68 35.26
CA SER A 50 -11.23 11.54 35.90
C SER A 50 -10.20 12.49 35.27
N PRO A 51 -9.41 13.24 36.09
CA PRO A 51 -8.30 14.04 35.57
C PRO A 51 -7.13 13.20 35.06
N SER A 52 -7.13 11.87 35.28
CA SER A 52 -6.08 10.99 34.78
C SER A 52 -6.26 10.63 33.30
N ILE A 53 -5.17 10.70 32.54
CA ILE A 53 -5.12 10.20 31.16
C ILE A 53 -4.79 8.70 31.20
N SER A 54 -5.65 7.86 30.64
CA SER A 54 -5.33 6.46 30.39
C SER A 54 -4.58 6.31 29.07
N VAL A 55 -3.57 5.44 29.06
CA VAL A 55 -2.80 5.14 27.85
C VAL A 55 -3.04 3.68 27.46
N THR A 56 -3.54 3.48 26.24
CA THR A 56 -3.79 2.17 25.66
C THR A 56 -2.79 1.91 24.54
N THR A 57 -2.06 0.81 24.63
CA THR A 57 -1.10 0.40 23.60
C THR A 57 -1.78 -0.54 22.59
N TYR A 58 -1.63 -0.21 21.32
CA TYR A 58 -2.18 -0.95 20.20
C TYR A 58 -1.07 -1.52 19.32
N LEU A 59 -1.21 -2.79 18.92
CA LEU A 59 -0.37 -3.41 17.91
C LEU A 59 -0.78 -2.91 16.52
N ASP A 60 0.17 -2.32 15.79
CA ASP A 60 -0.05 -1.75 14.46
C ASP A 60 0.25 -2.76 13.36
N THR A 61 -0.81 -3.33 12.79
CA THR A 61 -0.72 -4.19 11.61
C THR A 61 -1.16 -3.49 10.33
N ARG A 62 -1.34 -2.16 10.34
CA ARG A 62 -1.99 -1.43 9.23
C ARG A 62 -1.20 -0.27 8.61
N ASN A 63 -0.27 0.40 9.28
CA ASN A 63 0.17 1.70 8.76
C ASN A 63 0.99 1.64 7.46
N ASN A 64 1.82 0.64 7.23
CA ASN A 64 2.79 0.54 6.11
C ASN A 64 3.84 1.69 6.01
N VAL A 65 3.49 2.92 6.39
CA VAL A 65 4.27 4.15 6.31
C VAL A 65 5.50 4.17 7.24
N PRO A 66 5.39 3.86 8.54
CA PRO A 66 6.55 3.75 9.44
C PRO A 66 7.24 2.40 9.24
N SER A 67 7.85 2.22 8.07
CA SER A 67 8.45 0.97 7.60
C SER A 67 9.55 0.44 8.52
N VAL A 68 10.39 1.31 9.10
CA VAL A 68 11.48 0.93 10.01
C VAL A 68 11.08 1.09 11.49
N GLY A 69 9.77 1.11 11.75
CA GLY A 69 9.18 1.23 13.07
C GLY A 69 8.87 2.67 13.47
N HIS A 70 7.87 2.82 14.33
CA HIS A 70 7.48 4.10 14.94
C HIS A 70 8.62 4.66 15.79
N SER A 71 8.83 5.97 15.68
CA SER A 71 9.83 6.74 16.45
C SER A 71 11.25 6.18 16.37
N ASN A 72 11.66 5.67 15.20
CA ASN A 72 13.01 5.13 15.01
C ASN A 72 14.08 6.18 15.38
N PRO A 73 14.97 5.90 16.35
CA PRO A 73 15.90 6.89 16.87
C PRO A 73 16.93 7.35 15.84
N ASN A 74 17.34 6.47 14.91
CA ASN A 74 18.33 6.80 13.89
C ASN A 74 17.75 7.73 12.83
N VAL A 75 16.51 7.47 12.39
CA VAL A 75 15.79 8.37 11.47
C VAL A 75 15.56 9.73 12.12
N ASN A 76 15.10 9.75 13.37
CA ASN A 76 14.86 10.99 14.10
C ASN A 76 16.14 11.81 14.29
N ALA A 77 17.25 11.16 14.68
CA ALA A 77 18.55 11.82 14.83
C ALA A 77 19.04 12.43 13.50
N ALA A 78 18.90 11.72 12.38
CA ALA A 78 19.29 12.22 11.07
C ALA A 78 18.46 13.44 10.63
N ILE A 79 17.14 13.40 10.85
CA ILE A 79 16.24 14.53 10.60
C ILE A 79 16.64 15.73 11.46
N SER A 80 16.77 15.54 12.78
CA SER A 80 17.11 16.62 13.72
C SER A 80 18.44 17.25 13.38
N ALA A 81 19.49 16.45 13.11
CA ALA A 81 20.80 16.96 12.75
C ALA A 81 20.75 17.81 11.47
N GLN A 82 20.02 17.37 10.44
CA GLN A 82 19.91 18.12 9.19
C GLN A 82 19.09 19.42 9.37
N VAL A 83 18.04 19.41 10.19
CA VAL A 83 17.24 20.61 10.49
C VAL A 83 18.11 21.69 11.14
N TYR A 84 19.00 21.33 12.07
CA TYR A 84 19.94 22.28 12.68
C TYR A 84 20.95 22.87 11.70
N ALA A 85 21.31 22.11 10.66
CA ALA A 85 22.23 22.58 9.63
C ALA A 85 21.54 23.51 8.63
N ILE A 86 20.57 22.99 7.86
CA ILE A 86 19.78 23.73 6.88
C ILE A 86 18.62 22.88 6.34
N ASN A 87 17.49 23.53 6.05
CA ASN A 87 16.44 22.99 5.22
C ASN A 87 16.02 24.01 4.15
N THR A 88 16.07 23.62 2.87
CA THR A 88 15.82 24.51 1.74
C THR A 88 15.36 23.72 0.50
N ASN A 89 15.01 24.40 -0.59
CA ASN A 89 14.62 23.79 -1.86
C ASN A 89 15.83 23.29 -2.67
N THR A 90 15.54 22.60 -3.78
CA THR A 90 16.53 21.94 -4.66
C THR A 90 17.19 22.85 -5.69
N ARG A 91 17.06 24.19 -5.59
CA ARG A 91 17.81 25.13 -6.43
C ARG A 91 19.30 25.19 -6.08
N TYR A 92 19.66 24.69 -4.91
CA TYR A 92 21.03 24.63 -4.42
C TYR A 92 21.48 23.17 -4.38
N LEU A 93 22.75 22.94 -4.68
CA LEU A 93 23.33 21.61 -4.55
C LEU A 93 23.45 21.24 -3.07
N HIS A 94 23.03 20.01 -2.73
CA HIS A 94 23.18 19.46 -1.39
C HIS A 94 23.54 17.97 -1.47
N PRO A 95 24.54 17.48 -0.70
CA PRO A 95 25.03 16.11 -0.81
C PRO A 95 23.97 15.04 -0.52
N ASN A 96 23.04 15.29 0.40
CA ASN A 96 21.98 14.32 0.72
C ASN A 96 21.09 14.00 -0.49
N ILE A 97 20.86 14.96 -1.39
CA ILE A 97 20.04 14.76 -2.60
C ILE A 97 20.74 13.75 -3.51
N ASN A 98 22.01 14.00 -3.82
CA ASN A 98 22.82 13.14 -4.68
C ASN A 98 23.03 11.76 -4.04
N SER A 99 23.25 11.72 -2.73
CA SER A 99 23.46 10.47 -2.00
C SER A 99 22.20 9.60 -2.00
N LEU A 100 21.03 10.21 -1.77
CA LEU A 100 19.77 9.47 -1.79
C LEU A 100 19.45 8.97 -3.20
N ALA A 101 19.60 9.83 -4.21
CA ALA A 101 19.43 9.43 -5.61
C ALA A 101 20.38 8.27 -5.99
N SER A 102 21.65 8.35 -5.60
CA SER A 102 22.64 7.30 -5.87
C SER A 102 22.30 5.99 -5.16
N LYS A 103 21.89 6.04 -3.89
CA LYS A 103 21.44 4.85 -3.15
C LYS A 103 20.20 4.22 -3.80
N LEU A 104 19.21 5.03 -4.21
CA LEU A 104 18.02 4.52 -4.91
C LEU A 104 18.36 3.88 -6.25
N ILE A 105 19.28 4.47 -7.03
CA ILE A 105 19.74 3.85 -8.29
C ILE A 105 20.41 2.51 -8.03
N ALA A 106 21.19 2.39 -6.95
CA ALA A 106 21.86 1.15 -6.58
C ALA A 106 20.90 0.01 -6.20
N THR A 107 19.64 0.31 -5.85
CA THR A 107 18.62 -0.73 -5.57
C THR A 107 17.82 -1.14 -6.80
N LEU A 108 18.01 -0.48 -7.95
CA LEU A 108 17.28 -0.79 -9.17
C LEU A 108 18.04 -1.84 -10.02
N PRO A 109 17.32 -2.65 -10.81
CA PRO A 109 17.96 -3.60 -11.71
C PRO A 109 18.84 -2.87 -12.73
N PRO A 110 19.94 -3.50 -13.20
CA PRO A 110 20.74 -2.96 -14.27
C PRO A 110 19.89 -2.81 -15.54
N LEU A 111 20.21 -1.82 -16.35
CA LEU A 111 19.57 -1.57 -17.64
C LEU A 111 20.49 -2.00 -18.77
N ASP A 112 19.90 -2.55 -19.84
CA ASP A 112 20.63 -2.91 -21.04
C ASP A 112 21.07 -1.68 -21.86
N GLY A 113 22.10 -1.87 -22.68
CA GLY A 113 22.61 -0.83 -23.58
C GLY A 113 23.31 0.31 -22.82
N ASN A 114 23.16 1.54 -23.32
CA ASN A 114 23.75 2.74 -22.72
C ASN A 114 22.70 3.57 -21.94
N ASP A 115 21.62 2.92 -21.46
CA ASP A 115 20.57 3.57 -20.68
C ASP A 115 20.93 3.59 -19.19
N SER A 116 20.29 4.47 -18.43
CA SER A 116 20.57 4.63 -16.99
C SER A 116 19.32 5.09 -16.26
N TRP A 117 19.22 4.81 -14.96
CA TRP A 117 18.17 5.37 -14.13
C TRP A 117 18.42 6.86 -13.83
N VAL A 118 17.35 7.64 -13.84
CA VAL A 118 17.33 9.04 -13.41
C VAL A 118 16.28 9.19 -12.32
N VAL A 119 16.68 9.79 -11.20
CA VAL A 119 15.81 9.96 -10.02
C VAL A 119 15.27 11.38 -9.97
N THR A 120 13.98 11.53 -9.70
CA THR A 120 13.35 12.79 -9.31
C THR A 120 12.68 12.61 -7.96
N LEU A 121 13.02 13.47 -7.00
CA LEU A 121 12.47 13.43 -5.64
C LEU A 121 11.24 14.33 -5.53
N THR A 122 10.22 13.85 -4.81
CA THR A 122 8.96 14.55 -4.55
C THR A 122 8.57 14.38 -3.07
N ASN A 123 7.43 14.93 -2.64
CA ASN A 123 6.98 14.86 -1.24
C ASN A 123 6.01 13.71 -0.96
N SER A 124 5.39 13.15 -1.99
CA SER A 124 4.35 12.13 -1.83
C SER A 124 4.26 11.18 -3.02
N GLY A 125 3.72 9.99 -2.79
CA GLY A 125 3.44 9.04 -3.87
C GLY A 125 2.52 9.62 -4.94
N SER A 126 1.57 10.48 -4.56
CA SER A 126 0.72 11.20 -5.51
C SER A 126 1.55 12.12 -6.42
N GLU A 127 2.51 12.87 -5.88
CA GLU A 127 3.36 13.74 -6.71
C GLU A 127 4.25 12.91 -7.65
N SER A 128 4.82 11.79 -7.17
CA SER A 128 5.64 10.90 -8.00
C SER A 128 4.85 10.23 -9.11
N ASN A 129 3.66 9.70 -8.82
CA ASN A 129 2.81 9.05 -9.83
C ASN A 129 2.23 10.07 -10.82
N ASP A 130 1.87 11.28 -10.37
CA ASP A 130 1.40 12.34 -11.26
C ASP A 130 2.50 12.75 -12.25
N LEU A 131 3.73 12.94 -11.74
CA LEU A 131 4.90 13.18 -12.58
C LEU A 131 5.19 12.00 -13.52
N ALA A 132 5.02 10.75 -13.06
CA ALA A 132 5.16 9.56 -13.90
C ALA A 132 4.21 9.60 -15.09
N LEU A 133 2.93 9.91 -14.86
CA LEU A 133 1.94 10.05 -15.93
C LEU A 133 2.30 11.20 -16.88
N ARG A 134 2.79 12.33 -16.37
CA ARG A 134 3.25 13.44 -17.22
C ARG A 134 4.40 13.03 -18.12
N ILE A 135 5.42 12.35 -17.59
CA ILE A 135 6.56 11.85 -18.36
C ILE A 135 6.09 10.82 -19.40
N ALA A 136 5.27 9.85 -18.99
CA ALA A 136 4.76 8.82 -19.88
C ALA A 136 3.86 9.38 -20.99
N ASN A 137 3.05 10.40 -20.70
CA ASN A 137 2.24 11.10 -21.69
C ASN A 137 3.12 11.77 -22.77
N TRP A 138 4.24 12.38 -22.38
CA TRP A 138 5.21 12.92 -23.35
C TRP A 138 5.93 11.84 -24.13
N TYR A 139 6.30 10.73 -23.48
CA TYR A 139 6.97 9.61 -24.14
C TYR A 139 6.07 8.92 -25.18
N THR A 140 4.77 8.77 -24.87
CA THR A 140 3.78 8.09 -25.72
C THR A 140 3.02 9.04 -26.65
N SER A 141 3.37 10.33 -26.68
CA SER A 141 2.69 11.37 -27.47
C SER A 141 1.18 11.45 -27.20
N GLY A 142 0.78 11.38 -25.92
CA GLY A 142 -0.62 11.49 -25.49
C GLY A 142 -1.42 10.19 -25.60
N GLY A 143 -0.75 9.03 -25.62
CA GLY A 143 -1.40 7.74 -25.72
C GLY A 143 -2.29 7.39 -24.52
N PRO A 144 -3.18 6.39 -24.67
CA PRO A 144 -4.12 6.02 -23.62
C PRO A 144 -3.42 5.38 -22.42
N VAL A 145 -4.06 5.48 -21.25
CA VAL A 145 -3.60 4.84 -20.01
C VAL A 145 -4.38 3.55 -19.76
N ILE A 146 -3.67 2.45 -19.55
CA ILE A 146 -4.20 1.18 -19.07
C ILE A 146 -3.95 1.11 -17.56
N THR A 147 -5.00 0.88 -16.79
CA THR A 147 -4.98 0.68 -15.33
C THR A 147 -5.85 -0.52 -14.96
N TYR A 148 -5.89 -0.89 -13.68
CA TYR A 148 -6.61 -2.06 -13.19
C TYR A 148 -7.80 -1.65 -12.33
N ASP A 149 -8.84 -2.45 -12.42
CA ASP A 149 -9.96 -2.38 -11.51
C ASP A 149 -9.44 -2.46 -10.06
N MET A 150 -10.02 -1.66 -9.17
CA MET A 150 -9.58 -1.47 -7.78
C MET A 150 -8.19 -0.84 -7.57
N SER A 151 -7.53 -0.25 -8.57
CA SER A 151 -6.25 0.45 -8.34
C SER A 151 -6.40 1.81 -7.66
N TYR A 152 -5.39 2.18 -6.88
CA TYR A 152 -5.28 3.51 -6.30
C TYR A 152 -3.85 4.06 -6.43
N HIS A 153 -3.71 5.12 -7.22
CA HIS A 153 -2.40 5.71 -7.53
C HIS A 153 -2.15 7.07 -6.87
N GLY A 154 -3.14 7.63 -6.15
CA GLY A 154 -3.01 8.89 -5.43
C GLY A 154 -4.23 9.78 -5.56
N HIS A 155 -4.11 11.03 -5.10
CA HIS A 155 -5.25 11.93 -4.92
C HIS A 155 -5.24 13.18 -5.81
N THR A 156 -4.28 13.35 -6.71
CA THR A 156 -4.35 14.44 -7.70
C THR A 156 -5.44 14.15 -8.72
N SER A 157 -5.98 15.18 -9.40
CA SER A 157 -7.06 14.99 -10.38
C SER A 157 -6.69 14.03 -11.50
N ALA A 158 -5.44 14.05 -11.97
CA ALA A 158 -4.95 13.13 -12.99
C ALA A 158 -4.93 11.68 -12.46
N LEU A 159 -4.48 11.48 -11.23
CA LEU A 159 -4.42 10.15 -10.60
C LEU A 159 -5.79 9.59 -10.24
N ILE A 160 -6.73 10.44 -9.79
CA ILE A 160 -8.12 10.04 -9.57
C ILE A 160 -8.74 9.51 -10.86
N SER A 161 -8.44 10.13 -12.01
CA SER A 161 -8.95 9.70 -13.33
C SER A 161 -8.48 8.30 -13.74
N VAL A 162 -7.38 7.81 -13.17
CA VAL A 162 -6.81 6.47 -13.42
C VAL A 162 -6.85 5.56 -12.19
N SER A 163 -7.63 5.92 -11.16
CA SER A 163 -7.81 5.15 -9.92
C SER A 163 -9.27 4.69 -9.79
N PRO A 164 -9.67 3.56 -10.41
CA PRO A 164 -11.05 3.08 -10.41
C PRO A 164 -11.63 2.91 -9.01
N TYR A 165 -10.79 2.56 -8.02
CA TYR A 165 -11.20 2.48 -6.61
C TYR A 165 -11.89 3.76 -6.12
N LYS A 166 -11.38 4.94 -6.49
CA LYS A 166 -11.93 6.23 -6.06
C LYS A 166 -13.13 6.66 -6.89
N LEU A 167 -13.12 6.37 -8.19
CA LEU A 167 -14.23 6.69 -9.08
C LEU A 167 -15.49 5.88 -8.72
N LYS A 168 -15.33 4.60 -8.37
CA LYS A 168 -16.43 3.75 -7.89
C LYS A 168 -17.09 4.28 -6.61
N GLN A 169 -16.35 4.96 -5.72
CA GLN A 169 -16.91 5.56 -4.49
C GLN A 169 -17.90 6.69 -4.77
N ILE A 170 -17.86 7.30 -5.96
CA ILE A 170 -18.82 8.31 -6.40
C ILE A 170 -19.80 7.77 -7.45
N GLY A 171 -19.88 6.44 -7.61
CA GLY A 171 -20.81 5.77 -8.51
C GLY A 171 -20.35 5.67 -9.97
N GLU A 172 -19.11 6.05 -10.29
CA GLU A 172 -18.58 5.91 -11.64
C GLU A 172 -18.04 4.49 -11.88
N THR A 173 -18.64 3.79 -12.84
CA THR A 173 -18.35 2.38 -13.14
C THR A 173 -17.65 2.15 -14.49
N SER A 174 -17.36 3.23 -15.22
CA SER A 174 -16.73 3.17 -16.54
C SER A 174 -15.44 4.00 -16.59
N PRO A 175 -14.44 3.60 -17.41
CA PRO A 175 -13.23 4.38 -17.60
C PRO A 175 -13.49 5.81 -18.08
N ARG A 176 -12.65 6.74 -17.63
CA ARG A 176 -12.58 8.11 -18.20
C ARG A 176 -12.07 8.05 -19.65
N PRO A 177 -12.33 9.09 -20.48
CA PRO A 177 -11.79 9.15 -21.83
C PRO A 177 -10.29 8.89 -21.89
N ASN A 178 -9.83 8.18 -22.92
CA ASN A 178 -8.43 7.80 -23.12
C ASN A 178 -7.85 6.91 -21.99
N THR A 179 -8.70 6.23 -21.21
CA THR A 179 -8.30 5.28 -20.17
C THR A 179 -8.98 3.93 -20.40
N TYR A 180 -8.29 2.83 -20.08
CA TYR A 180 -8.78 1.47 -20.15
C TYR A 180 -8.63 0.81 -18.77
N TRP A 181 -9.65 0.10 -18.31
CA TRP A 181 -9.61 -0.65 -17.06
C TRP A 181 -9.58 -2.14 -17.37
N LEU A 182 -8.52 -2.82 -16.95
CA LEU A 182 -8.45 -4.27 -16.91
C LEU A 182 -9.03 -4.79 -15.61
N LYS A 183 -9.54 -6.03 -15.59
CA LYS A 183 -9.87 -6.66 -14.32
C LYS A 183 -8.60 -6.89 -13.51
N HIS A 184 -8.71 -6.70 -12.20
CA HIS A 184 -7.64 -7.09 -11.31
C HIS A 184 -7.36 -8.60 -11.46
N PRO A 185 -6.11 -9.04 -11.63
CA PRO A 185 -5.77 -10.46 -11.73
C PRO A 185 -5.90 -11.20 -10.39
N ASN A 186 -7.13 -11.38 -9.91
CA ASN A 186 -7.45 -12.11 -8.67
C ASN A 186 -7.52 -13.62 -8.95
N VAL A 187 -6.43 -14.33 -8.64
CA VAL A 187 -6.30 -15.78 -8.85
C VAL A 187 -7.39 -16.57 -8.11
N TYR A 188 -7.75 -16.17 -6.88
CA TYR A 188 -8.74 -16.88 -6.05
C TYR A 188 -10.15 -16.80 -6.63
N ARG A 189 -10.55 -15.62 -7.14
CA ARG A 189 -11.89 -15.39 -7.72
C ARG A 189 -11.90 -15.44 -9.25
N CYS A 190 -10.89 -16.05 -9.87
CA CYS A 190 -10.82 -16.17 -11.32
C CYS A 190 -11.95 -17.07 -11.84
N PRO A 191 -12.70 -16.67 -12.89
CA PRO A 191 -13.74 -17.51 -13.48
C PRO A 191 -13.19 -18.71 -14.27
N SER A 192 -11.87 -18.75 -14.49
CA SER A 192 -11.17 -19.79 -15.22
C SER A 192 -10.29 -20.61 -14.29
N SER A 193 -10.20 -21.93 -14.53
CA SER A 193 -9.23 -22.81 -13.87
C SER A 193 -7.78 -22.53 -14.28
N SER A 194 -7.56 -21.68 -15.30
CA SER A 194 -6.24 -21.22 -15.74
C SER A 194 -6.11 -19.69 -15.64
N PRO A 195 -5.93 -19.13 -14.41
CA PRO A 195 -5.89 -17.68 -14.20
C PRO A 195 -4.81 -16.95 -15.01
N SER A 196 -3.62 -17.54 -15.15
CA SER A 196 -2.53 -16.95 -15.93
C SER A 196 -2.94 -16.72 -17.40
N THR A 197 -3.47 -17.75 -18.06
CA THR A 197 -3.94 -17.66 -19.45
C THR A 197 -5.09 -16.67 -19.58
N HIS A 198 -6.05 -16.72 -18.65
CA HIS A 198 -7.23 -15.87 -18.67
C HIS A 198 -6.87 -14.38 -18.60
N TYR A 199 -6.11 -13.97 -17.58
CA TYR A 199 -5.77 -12.55 -17.42
C TYR A 199 -4.80 -12.02 -18.47
N LYS A 200 -3.89 -12.87 -19.00
CA LYS A 200 -3.03 -12.48 -20.13
C LYS A 200 -3.87 -12.24 -21.39
N ALA A 201 -4.85 -13.09 -21.68
CA ALA A 201 -5.74 -12.92 -22.81
C ALA A 201 -6.59 -11.64 -22.69
N GLU A 202 -7.11 -11.32 -21.50
CA GLU A 202 -7.83 -10.05 -21.27
C GLU A 202 -6.94 -8.83 -21.53
N PHE A 203 -5.69 -8.87 -21.07
CA PHE A 203 -4.71 -7.83 -21.36
C PHE A 203 -4.43 -7.70 -22.87
N ASP A 204 -4.19 -8.82 -23.55
CA ASP A 204 -3.88 -8.85 -24.99
C ASP A 204 -5.06 -8.31 -25.82
N GLU A 205 -6.30 -8.63 -25.44
CA GLU A 205 -7.51 -8.10 -26.06
C GLU A 205 -7.56 -6.57 -25.95
N VAL A 206 -7.41 -6.02 -24.74
CA VAL A 206 -7.39 -4.57 -24.52
C VAL A 206 -6.24 -3.92 -25.30
N LEU A 207 -5.03 -4.49 -25.23
CA LEU A 207 -3.86 -3.95 -25.91
C LEU A 207 -4.06 -3.94 -27.44
N SER A 208 -4.68 -4.98 -28.00
CA SER A 208 -4.96 -5.08 -29.44
C SER A 208 -5.94 -4.01 -29.93
N SER A 209 -6.85 -3.56 -29.06
CA SER A 209 -7.83 -2.52 -29.38
C SER A 209 -7.22 -1.11 -29.44
N ILE A 210 -6.05 -0.91 -28.82
CA ILE A 210 -5.37 0.38 -28.70
C ILE A 210 -4.45 0.59 -29.91
N LYS A 211 -4.62 1.70 -30.63
CA LYS A 211 -3.85 2.00 -31.86
C LYS A 211 -2.57 2.81 -31.64
N SER A 212 -2.54 3.67 -30.62
CA SER A 212 -1.40 4.50 -30.25
C SER A 212 -0.54 3.82 -29.17
N PRO A 213 0.71 4.26 -28.92
CA PRO A 213 1.52 3.72 -27.83
C PRO A 213 0.83 3.91 -26.47
N PRO A 214 0.51 2.84 -25.71
CA PRO A 214 -0.18 2.99 -24.44
C PRO A 214 0.79 3.28 -23.29
N THR A 215 0.27 3.81 -22.18
CA THR A 215 0.93 3.80 -20.88
C THR A 215 0.24 2.78 -19.99
N LEU A 216 0.97 1.82 -19.42
CA LEU A 216 0.47 0.95 -18.35
C LEU A 216 0.88 1.53 -17.01
N ILE A 217 -0.08 1.71 -16.09
CA ILE A 217 0.21 1.96 -14.67
C ILE A 217 -0.32 0.79 -13.84
N TYR A 218 0.57 0.17 -13.06
CA TYR A 218 0.26 -1.01 -12.25
C TYR A 218 0.66 -0.77 -10.79
N GLU A 219 -0.28 -0.93 -9.85
CA GLU A 219 0.01 -0.89 -8.41
C GLU A 219 0.55 -2.26 -7.99
N ILE A 220 1.85 -2.34 -7.67
CA ILE A 220 2.48 -3.61 -7.32
C ILE A 220 1.93 -4.10 -5.98
N GLY A 221 1.18 -5.21 -6.02
CA GLY A 221 0.55 -5.87 -4.87
C GLY A 221 -0.89 -5.44 -4.55
N MET A 222 -1.39 -4.35 -5.16
CA MET A 222 -2.75 -3.81 -5.02
C MET A 222 -3.36 -3.94 -3.63
N SER A 223 -3.03 -3.01 -2.72
CA SER A 223 -3.49 -3.07 -1.32
C SER A 223 -5.01 -2.99 -1.22
N VAL A 224 -5.61 -1.94 -1.78
CA VAL A 224 -7.06 -1.67 -1.63
C VAL A 224 -7.90 -2.68 -2.41
N GLY A 225 -7.31 -3.34 -3.41
CA GLY A 225 -7.87 -4.51 -4.07
C GLY A 225 -7.85 -5.78 -3.20
N GLY A 226 -7.34 -5.72 -1.98
CA GLY A 226 -7.28 -6.85 -1.04
C GLY A 226 -6.01 -7.69 -1.18
N VAL A 227 -4.86 -7.06 -1.40
CA VAL A 227 -3.55 -7.71 -1.55
C VAL A 227 -3.56 -8.79 -2.62
N CYS A 228 -3.93 -8.38 -3.83
CA CYS A 228 -4.05 -9.32 -4.93
C CYS A 228 -2.74 -9.32 -5.75
N LEU A 229 -2.03 -10.45 -5.71
CA LEU A 229 -0.84 -10.67 -6.52
C LEU A 229 -1.24 -11.27 -7.86
N PRO A 230 -0.67 -10.81 -8.98
CA PRO A 230 -0.96 -11.41 -10.28
C PRO A 230 -0.41 -12.84 -10.34
N PRO A 231 -0.94 -13.69 -11.25
CA PRO A 231 -0.36 -15.01 -11.49
C PRO A 231 1.08 -14.87 -12.02
N PRO A 232 1.95 -15.88 -11.82
CA PRO A 232 3.34 -15.82 -12.27
C PRO A 232 3.46 -15.46 -13.75
N THR A 233 4.52 -14.73 -14.10
CA THR A 233 4.87 -14.26 -15.46
C THR A 233 3.90 -13.24 -16.07
N TYR A 234 2.91 -12.77 -15.31
CA TYR A 234 1.96 -11.77 -15.78
C TYR A 234 2.61 -10.39 -15.94
N LEU A 235 3.42 -9.96 -14.97
CA LEU A 235 4.08 -8.65 -15.00
C LEU A 235 5.06 -8.56 -16.16
N ALA A 236 5.84 -9.62 -16.41
CA ALA A 236 6.70 -9.72 -17.58
C ALA A 236 5.90 -9.64 -18.89
N HIS A 237 4.81 -10.41 -19.00
CA HIS A 237 3.93 -10.42 -20.19
C HIS A 237 3.37 -9.04 -20.52
N VAL A 238 2.80 -8.33 -19.54
CA VAL A 238 2.22 -7.00 -19.78
C VAL A 238 3.30 -5.96 -20.07
N THR A 239 4.49 -6.11 -19.49
CA THR A 239 5.63 -5.23 -19.74
C THR A 239 6.10 -5.35 -21.19
N ASP A 240 6.31 -6.58 -21.65
CA ASP A 240 6.75 -6.87 -23.01
C ASP A 240 5.70 -6.44 -24.04
N GLY A 241 4.42 -6.72 -23.77
CA GLY A 241 3.31 -6.31 -24.64
C GLY A 241 3.25 -4.79 -24.83
N VAL A 242 3.34 -4.01 -23.74
CA VAL A 242 3.33 -2.54 -23.81
C VAL A 242 4.54 -2.01 -24.57
N ARG A 243 5.74 -2.54 -24.28
CA ARG A 243 6.99 -2.11 -24.93
C ARG A 243 7.05 -2.46 -26.41
N ALA A 244 6.52 -3.61 -26.82
CA ALA A 244 6.40 -3.99 -28.23
C ALA A 244 5.56 -2.97 -29.02
N ARG A 245 4.70 -2.21 -28.34
CA ARG A 245 3.88 -1.12 -28.89
C ARG A 245 4.51 0.27 -28.71
N LYS A 246 5.79 0.33 -28.32
CA LYS A 246 6.53 1.56 -27.95
C LYS A 246 5.86 2.34 -26.80
N GLY A 247 5.09 1.64 -25.97
CA GLY A 247 4.42 2.20 -24.81
C GLY A 247 5.35 2.40 -23.62
N CYS A 248 4.79 2.92 -22.52
CA CYS A 248 5.51 3.16 -21.27
C CYS A 248 4.93 2.32 -20.13
N VAL A 249 5.78 1.65 -19.36
CA VAL A 249 5.36 0.87 -18.18
C VAL A 249 5.74 1.60 -16.89
N ILE A 250 4.73 1.95 -16.09
CA ILE A 250 4.86 2.55 -14.77
C ILE A 250 4.48 1.53 -13.71
N TYR A 251 5.42 1.20 -12.83
CA TYR A 251 5.14 0.41 -11.63
C TYR A 251 5.06 1.31 -10.40
N ASP A 252 3.87 1.37 -9.83
CA ASP A 252 3.61 2.02 -8.57
C ASP A 252 4.00 1.09 -7.42
N CYS A 253 5.19 1.33 -6.87
CA CYS A 253 5.72 0.66 -5.69
C CYS A 253 5.65 1.58 -4.46
N VAL A 254 4.75 2.57 -4.44
CA VAL A 254 4.60 3.51 -3.31
C VAL A 254 4.41 2.76 -2.00
N GLN A 255 3.74 1.60 -2.01
CA GLN A 255 3.50 0.79 -0.82
C GLN A 255 4.51 -0.35 -0.62
N THR A 256 5.13 -0.80 -1.69
CA THR A 256 5.77 -2.12 -1.79
C THR A 256 7.26 -2.07 -2.11
N GLY A 257 7.83 -0.86 -2.22
CA GLY A 257 9.28 -0.65 -2.17
C GLY A 257 9.86 -0.82 -0.76
N CYS A 258 11.16 -0.58 -0.62
CA CYS A 258 11.91 -0.67 0.64
C CYS A 258 11.87 -2.07 1.29
N GLY A 259 11.80 -3.15 0.50
CA GLY A 259 11.93 -4.51 1.04
C GLY A 259 10.64 -5.15 1.55
N ARG A 260 9.48 -4.52 1.34
CA ARG A 260 8.19 -4.97 1.88
C ARG A 260 7.84 -6.43 1.60
N PHE A 261 8.18 -6.91 0.42
CA PHE A 261 7.88 -8.29 -0.01
C PHE A 261 8.92 -9.32 0.42
N GLY A 262 10.06 -8.91 0.96
CA GLY A 262 11.15 -9.80 1.35
C GLY A 262 11.98 -10.31 0.16
N GLU A 263 12.47 -11.54 0.24
CA GLU A 263 13.29 -12.21 -0.78
C GLU A 263 14.61 -11.48 -1.09
N ASN A 264 15.11 -10.68 -0.15
CA ASN A 264 16.26 -9.77 -0.36
C ASN A 264 16.08 -8.82 -1.56
N LYS A 265 14.85 -8.48 -1.92
CA LYS A 265 14.51 -7.55 -3.01
C LYS A 265 14.10 -6.20 -2.44
N TRP A 266 14.46 -5.12 -3.12
CA TRP A 266 14.05 -3.79 -2.68
C TRP A 266 12.66 -3.43 -3.21
N TRP A 267 12.35 -3.89 -4.41
CA TRP A 267 11.15 -3.55 -5.16
C TRP A 267 10.25 -4.76 -5.37
N GLY A 268 8.94 -4.54 -5.27
CA GLY A 268 8.01 -5.66 -5.37
C GLY A 268 7.90 -6.30 -6.76
N PHE A 269 8.27 -5.58 -7.82
CA PHE A 269 8.25 -6.11 -9.19
C PHE A 269 9.37 -7.12 -9.46
N GLU A 270 10.46 -7.09 -8.68
CA GLU A 270 11.62 -8.00 -8.83
C GLU A 270 11.28 -9.47 -8.52
N ARG A 271 10.06 -9.75 -8.08
CA ARG A 271 9.56 -11.13 -7.95
C ARG A 271 9.34 -11.83 -9.28
N GLU A 272 9.18 -11.08 -10.37
CA GLU A 272 9.03 -11.64 -11.70
C GLU A 272 10.18 -11.20 -12.60
N ASP A 273 10.99 -12.17 -13.03
CA ASP A 273 12.04 -11.93 -14.02
C ASP A 273 11.43 -11.35 -15.31
N GLY A 274 12.09 -10.35 -15.89
CA GLY A 274 11.61 -9.64 -17.09
C GLY A 274 10.64 -8.48 -16.81
N ALA A 275 10.15 -8.32 -15.58
CA ALA A 275 9.24 -7.24 -15.20
C ALA A 275 9.95 -5.91 -14.84
N VAL A 276 11.03 -5.55 -15.52
CA VAL A 276 11.71 -4.25 -15.25
C VAL A 276 10.86 -3.13 -15.86
N PRO A 277 10.37 -2.11 -15.11
CA PRO A 277 9.53 -1.06 -15.67
C PRO A 277 10.33 0.03 -16.40
N ASP A 278 9.64 0.96 -17.05
CA ASP A 278 10.25 2.18 -17.61
C ASP A 278 10.32 3.31 -16.57
N ILE A 279 9.34 3.33 -15.67
CA ILE A 279 9.25 4.24 -14.53
C ILE A 279 8.81 3.43 -13.31
N VAL A 280 9.46 3.63 -12.16
CA VAL A 280 9.01 3.13 -10.86
C VAL A 280 8.90 4.26 -9.85
N THR A 281 7.89 4.20 -8.99
CA THR A 281 7.68 5.17 -7.92
C THR A 281 7.72 4.52 -6.54
N VAL A 282 8.21 5.25 -5.55
CA VAL A 282 8.20 4.87 -4.12
C VAL A 282 7.86 6.07 -3.27
N GLY A 283 7.11 5.88 -2.19
CA GLY A 283 6.74 6.95 -1.25
C GLY A 283 6.75 6.40 0.16
N LYS A 284 5.62 6.52 0.87
CA LYS A 284 5.29 5.88 2.17
C LYS A 284 6.50 5.31 2.95
N PRO A 285 6.98 4.08 2.71
CA PRO A 285 8.05 3.49 3.51
C PRO A 285 9.38 4.24 3.42
N LEU A 286 9.68 4.96 2.34
CA LEU A 286 10.95 5.68 2.12
C LEU A 286 11.20 6.75 3.18
N GLY A 287 10.14 7.38 3.69
CA GLY A 287 10.25 8.47 4.66
C GLY A 287 10.05 8.08 6.10
N ASN A 288 9.62 6.83 6.39
CA ASN A 288 9.20 6.39 7.71
C ASN A 288 8.21 7.38 8.39
N GLY A 289 7.28 7.96 7.61
CA GLY A 289 6.34 9.00 8.05
C GLY A 289 6.74 10.44 7.73
N HIS A 290 8.01 10.71 7.38
CA HIS A 290 8.42 12.02 6.88
C HIS A 290 8.04 12.18 5.39
N PRO A 291 7.61 13.37 4.92
CA PRO A 291 7.25 13.58 3.52
C PRO A 291 8.46 13.40 2.59
N ILE A 292 8.52 12.27 1.90
CA ILE A 292 9.44 12.05 0.78
C ILE A 292 8.91 10.93 -0.10
N SER A 293 9.15 11.09 -1.39
CA SER A 293 8.87 10.10 -2.41
C SER A 293 9.89 10.26 -3.55
N ALA A 294 10.03 9.23 -4.37
CA ALA A 294 10.90 9.26 -5.52
C ALA A 294 10.22 8.61 -6.71
N LEU A 295 10.50 9.17 -7.87
CA LEU A 295 10.30 8.56 -9.18
C LEU A 295 11.68 8.22 -9.74
N CYS A 296 11.83 7.00 -10.23
CA CYS A 296 13.01 6.55 -10.96
C CYS A 296 12.57 6.18 -12.37
N ALA A 297 13.07 6.87 -13.38
CA ALA A 297 12.74 6.63 -14.78
C ALA A 297 13.99 6.30 -15.57
N LYS A 298 13.86 5.46 -16.61
CA LYS A 298 14.92 5.30 -17.60
C LYS A 298 15.24 6.63 -18.26
N LYS A 299 16.54 6.89 -18.47
CA LYS A 299 17.01 8.13 -19.09
C LYS A 299 16.42 8.31 -20.49
N SER A 300 16.30 7.22 -21.25
CA SER A 300 15.65 7.20 -22.57
C SER A 300 14.19 7.67 -22.55
N VAL A 301 13.48 7.48 -21.44
CA VAL A 301 12.06 7.80 -21.28
C VAL A 301 11.87 9.24 -20.79
N ILE A 302 12.60 9.63 -19.74
CA ILE A 302 12.47 10.97 -19.15
C ILE A 302 13.00 12.09 -20.04
N ARG A 303 13.95 11.80 -20.94
CA ARG A 303 14.58 12.80 -21.83
C ARG A 303 13.57 13.56 -22.69
N ASN A 304 12.49 12.93 -23.14
CA ASN A 304 11.46 13.60 -23.94
C ASN A 304 10.74 14.69 -23.13
N PHE A 305 10.53 14.43 -21.84
CA PHE A 305 9.94 15.40 -20.92
C PHE A 305 10.94 16.51 -20.56
N ASP A 306 12.18 16.17 -20.22
CA ASP A 306 13.24 17.13 -19.89
C ASP A 306 13.51 18.13 -21.02
N THR A 307 13.45 17.67 -22.26
CA THR A 307 13.73 18.50 -23.44
C THR A 307 12.49 19.18 -24.03
N CYS A 308 11.30 19.02 -23.44
CA CYS A 308 10.06 19.61 -23.96
C CYS A 308 9.94 21.13 -23.76
N GLY A 309 10.87 21.74 -23.01
CA GLY A 309 10.92 23.17 -22.73
C GLY A 309 10.10 23.64 -21.52
N MET A 310 9.29 22.76 -20.92
CA MET A 310 8.58 23.03 -19.67
C MET A 310 9.44 22.61 -18.48
N GLU A 311 9.83 23.57 -17.65
CA GLU A 311 10.54 23.30 -16.40
C GLU A 311 9.63 22.54 -15.41
N TYR A 312 10.14 21.47 -14.82
CA TYR A 312 9.53 20.85 -13.64
C TYR A 312 10.22 21.37 -12.38
N PHE A 313 9.44 21.97 -11.49
CA PHE A 313 9.90 22.46 -10.20
C PHE A 313 8.98 21.98 -9.08
N ASN A 314 9.58 21.53 -7.98
CA ASN A 314 8.89 21.14 -6.76
C ASN A 314 9.59 21.80 -5.58
N THR A 315 8.92 22.74 -4.91
CA THR A 315 9.52 23.56 -3.84
C THR A 315 10.14 22.73 -2.72
N PHE A 316 9.47 21.64 -2.32
CA PHE A 316 9.90 20.80 -1.19
C PHE A 316 10.43 19.43 -1.63
N GLY A 317 10.15 19.02 -2.88
CA GLY A 317 10.61 17.75 -3.43
C GLY A 317 12.13 17.66 -3.43
N GLY A 318 12.67 16.74 -2.64
CA GLY A 318 14.12 16.58 -2.47
C GLY A 318 14.78 17.57 -1.53
N ASN A 319 14.04 18.22 -0.61
CA ASN A 319 14.68 19.08 0.40
C ASN A 319 15.70 18.28 1.27
N PRO A 320 16.75 18.93 1.82
CA PRO A 320 17.82 18.25 2.55
C PRO A 320 17.36 17.40 3.73
N VAL A 321 16.36 17.86 4.49
CA VAL A 321 15.84 17.17 5.69
C VAL A 321 15.12 15.89 5.29
N SER A 322 14.24 15.97 4.29
CA SER A 322 13.57 14.80 3.76
C SER A 322 14.55 13.79 3.15
N CYS A 323 15.60 14.27 2.48
CA CYS A 323 16.66 13.39 1.99
C CYS A 323 17.42 12.70 3.12
N ALA A 324 17.68 13.40 4.24
CA ALA A 324 18.29 12.80 5.42
C ALA A 324 17.41 11.69 6.03
N ALA A 325 16.09 11.91 6.09
CA ALA A 325 15.13 10.89 6.50
C ALA A 325 15.22 9.65 5.59
N GLY A 326 15.16 9.85 4.26
CA GLY A 326 15.24 8.76 3.29
C GLY A 326 16.56 7.97 3.39
N LEU A 327 17.69 8.66 3.54
CA LEU A 327 18.99 8.03 3.70
C LEU A 327 19.06 7.15 4.96
N ALA A 328 18.58 7.67 6.09
CA ALA A 328 18.54 6.93 7.34
C ALA A 328 17.60 5.72 7.27
N VAL A 329 16.46 5.84 6.57
CA VAL A 329 15.57 4.70 6.31
C VAL A 329 16.27 3.61 5.50
N MET A 330 16.92 3.97 4.40
CA MET A 330 17.65 2.97 3.58
C MET A 330 18.75 2.27 4.39
N GLU A 331 19.48 3.03 5.21
CA GLU A 331 20.48 2.46 6.11
C GLU A 331 19.87 1.52 7.16
N GLU A 332 18.73 1.87 7.75
CA GLU A 332 18.01 1.02 8.67
C GLU A 332 17.49 -0.27 8.01
N VAL A 333 16.98 -0.17 6.77
CA VAL A 333 16.54 -1.34 5.99
C VAL A 333 17.68 -2.34 5.81
N ASP A 334 18.87 -1.86 5.46
CA ASP A 334 20.06 -2.70 5.27
C ASP A 334 20.60 -3.22 6.61
N ARG A 335 20.80 -2.32 7.59
CA ARG A 335 21.40 -2.62 8.90
C ARG A 335 20.59 -3.65 9.68
N MET A 336 19.26 -3.54 9.65
CA MET A 336 18.36 -4.46 10.34
C MET A 336 17.95 -5.66 9.49
N ARG A 337 18.43 -5.76 8.24
CA ARG A 337 18.08 -6.85 7.31
C ARG A 337 16.56 -6.99 7.16
N LEU A 338 15.88 -5.86 6.97
CA LEU A 338 14.42 -5.82 6.97
C LEU A 338 13.77 -6.62 5.84
N PRO A 339 14.33 -6.73 4.62
CA PRO A 339 13.80 -7.65 3.62
C PRO A 339 13.81 -9.10 4.10
N GLN A 340 14.89 -9.53 4.77
CA GLN A 340 15.00 -10.89 5.33
C GLN A 340 14.03 -11.10 6.49
N ASN A 341 13.84 -10.09 7.35
CA ASN A 341 12.83 -10.17 8.40
C ASN A 341 11.42 -10.25 7.80
N ALA A 342 11.13 -9.45 6.76
CA ALA A 342 9.85 -9.48 6.08
C ALA A 342 9.56 -10.85 5.47
N GLU A 343 10.56 -11.50 4.87
CA GLU A 343 10.45 -12.87 4.36
C GLU A 343 10.20 -13.89 5.49
N ALA A 344 11.01 -13.88 6.55
CA ALA A 344 10.93 -14.84 7.64
C ALA A 344 9.61 -14.73 8.43
N VAL A 345 9.27 -13.51 8.89
CA VAL A 345 8.06 -13.25 9.67
C VAL A 345 6.82 -13.28 8.78
N GLY A 346 6.92 -12.83 7.54
CA GLY A 346 5.86 -12.95 6.55
C GLY A 346 5.48 -14.39 6.26
N SER A 347 6.47 -15.27 6.03
CA SER A 347 6.26 -16.71 5.84
C SER A 347 5.63 -17.36 7.08
N TYR A 348 6.08 -16.93 8.27
CA TYR A 348 5.47 -17.37 9.52
C TYR A 348 4.00 -16.96 9.63
N LEU A 349 3.66 -15.69 9.42
CA LEU A 349 2.28 -15.19 9.40
C LEU A 349 1.42 -15.92 8.37
N MET A 350 1.93 -16.10 7.15
CA MET A 350 1.27 -16.81 6.08
C MET A 350 0.90 -18.23 6.51
N SER A 351 1.86 -18.99 7.06
CA SER A 351 1.61 -20.36 7.54
C SER A 351 0.54 -20.42 8.63
N ARG A 352 0.54 -19.45 9.55
CA ARG A 352 -0.43 -19.37 10.65
C ARG A 352 -1.83 -19.06 10.15
N PHE A 353 -1.96 -18.12 9.21
CA PHE A 353 -3.25 -17.80 8.59
C PHE A 353 -3.76 -18.94 7.70
N GLN A 354 -2.88 -19.61 6.94
CA GLN A 354 -3.25 -20.79 6.16
C GLN A 354 -3.75 -21.94 7.04
N ALA A 355 -3.15 -22.14 8.22
CA ALA A 355 -3.68 -23.09 9.20
C ALA A 355 -5.08 -22.69 9.70
N ILE A 356 -5.34 -21.39 9.94
CA ILE A 356 -6.67 -20.89 10.31
C ILE A 356 -7.66 -21.10 9.16
N CYS A 357 -7.25 -20.85 7.91
CA CYS A 357 -8.05 -21.10 6.72
C CYS A 357 -8.44 -22.58 6.60
N SER A 358 -7.50 -23.49 6.89
CA SER A 358 -7.73 -24.93 6.87
C SER A 358 -8.68 -25.40 7.98
N ASP A 359 -8.56 -24.82 9.17
CA ASP A 359 -9.43 -25.14 10.32
C ASP A 359 -10.84 -24.55 10.16
N PHE A 360 -10.98 -23.40 9.49
CA PHE A 360 -12.22 -22.63 9.37
C PHE A 360 -12.55 -22.21 7.94
N PRO A 361 -12.64 -23.15 6.97
CA PRO A 361 -12.78 -22.83 5.54
C PRO A 361 -14.14 -22.19 5.18
N THR A 362 -15.11 -22.22 6.08
CA THR A 362 -16.42 -21.58 5.91
C THR A 362 -16.44 -20.11 6.34
N ILE A 363 -15.37 -19.62 6.97
CA ILE A 363 -15.20 -18.23 7.41
C ILE A 363 -14.01 -17.58 6.72
N VAL A 364 -12.87 -18.27 6.64
CA VAL A 364 -11.65 -17.79 5.98
C VAL A 364 -11.50 -18.55 4.67
N GLY A 365 -11.62 -17.84 3.54
CA GLY A 365 -11.67 -18.45 2.21
C GLY A 365 -10.33 -18.47 1.48
N ASP A 366 -9.54 -17.41 1.65
CA ASP A 366 -8.23 -17.29 1.00
C ASP A 366 -7.25 -16.54 1.89
N VAL A 367 -5.98 -16.92 1.78
CA VAL A 367 -4.86 -16.24 2.42
C VAL A 367 -3.76 -16.08 1.40
N ARG A 368 -3.44 -14.83 1.06
CA ARG A 368 -2.56 -14.47 -0.05
C ARG A 368 -1.64 -13.32 0.30
N GLY A 369 -0.59 -13.15 -0.49
CA GLY A 369 0.42 -12.12 -0.30
C GLY A 369 1.81 -12.72 -0.11
N VAL A 370 2.77 -11.86 0.25
CA VAL A 370 4.16 -12.27 0.50
C VAL A 370 4.85 -11.20 1.34
N GLY A 371 5.90 -11.60 2.05
CA GLY A 371 6.56 -10.74 3.02
C GLY A 371 5.57 -10.23 4.07
N LEU A 372 5.71 -8.96 4.46
CA LEU A 372 4.80 -8.32 5.41
C LEU A 372 3.72 -7.51 4.68
N PHE A 373 3.06 -8.16 3.72
CA PHE A 373 1.96 -7.61 2.92
C PHE A 373 1.00 -8.76 2.57
N ILE A 374 0.02 -9.00 3.44
CA ILE A 374 -0.84 -10.20 3.42
C ILE A 374 -2.31 -9.78 3.42
N GLY A 375 -3.12 -10.47 2.62
CA GLY A 375 -4.59 -10.38 2.61
C GLY A 375 -5.21 -11.68 3.14
N VAL A 376 -6.15 -11.54 4.06
CA VAL A 376 -6.95 -12.65 4.61
C VAL A 376 -8.40 -12.41 4.22
N GLU A 377 -8.91 -13.20 3.27
CA GLU A 377 -10.24 -13.03 2.73
C GLU A 377 -11.29 -13.79 3.54
N ILE A 378 -12.31 -13.06 3.97
CA ILE A 378 -13.41 -13.54 4.79
C ILE A 378 -14.63 -13.80 3.91
N LEU A 379 -15.28 -14.92 4.18
CA LEU A 379 -16.47 -15.39 3.49
C LEU A 379 -17.72 -15.11 4.31
N ALA A 380 -18.82 -14.85 3.62
CA ALA A 380 -20.14 -15.00 4.19
C ALA A 380 -20.42 -16.50 4.31
N THR A 381 -20.88 -16.94 5.48
CA THR A 381 -21.22 -18.35 5.71
C THR A 381 -22.33 -18.79 4.74
N PRO A 382 -22.15 -19.89 3.98
CA PRO A 382 -23.16 -20.36 3.04
C PRO A 382 -24.46 -20.71 3.76
N GLN A 383 -25.61 -20.22 3.26
CA GLN A 383 -26.93 -20.65 3.72
C GLN A 383 -27.34 -22.02 3.14
N THR A 384 -26.67 -22.48 2.07
CA THR A 384 -26.95 -23.74 1.37
C THR A 384 -25.67 -24.32 0.74
N GLN A 385 -25.66 -25.63 0.48
CA GLN A 385 -24.59 -26.30 -0.27
C GLN A 385 -24.47 -25.67 -1.67
N GLN A 386 -23.40 -24.92 -1.92
CA GLN A 386 -23.15 -24.29 -3.21
C GLN A 386 -22.65 -25.31 -4.24
N THR A 387 -23.22 -25.24 -5.45
CA THR A 387 -22.81 -26.01 -6.64
C THR A 387 -21.98 -25.17 -7.64
N SER A 388 -21.65 -23.93 -7.27
CA SER A 388 -20.92 -22.99 -8.13
C SER A 388 -19.41 -23.31 -8.18
N PRO A 389 -18.74 -23.17 -9.34
CA PRO A 389 -17.29 -23.23 -9.43
C PRO A 389 -16.58 -21.98 -8.86
N LEU A 390 -17.32 -20.90 -8.59
CA LEU A 390 -16.77 -19.67 -7.98
C LEU A 390 -16.71 -19.75 -6.45
N PRO A 391 -15.77 -19.04 -5.80
CA PRO A 391 -15.67 -19.03 -4.34
C PRO A 391 -16.96 -18.54 -3.66
N PRO A 392 -17.17 -18.90 -2.38
CA PRO A 392 -18.34 -18.46 -1.63
C PRO A 392 -18.49 -16.93 -1.59
N PRO A 393 -19.72 -16.43 -1.29
CA PRO A 393 -19.98 -15.01 -1.24
C PRO A 393 -19.04 -14.29 -0.24
N PRO A 394 -18.63 -13.05 -0.53
CA PRO A 394 -17.76 -12.27 0.35
C PRO A 394 -18.45 -11.89 1.67
N GLY A 395 -17.71 -11.94 2.78
CA GLY A 395 -18.23 -11.65 4.14
C GLY A 395 -17.92 -10.24 4.63
N THR A 396 -18.59 -9.22 4.09
CA THR A 396 -18.35 -7.80 4.46
C THR A 396 -18.62 -7.54 5.95
N ALA A 397 -19.77 -8.01 6.46
CA ALA A 397 -20.18 -7.79 7.85
C ALA A 397 -19.27 -8.57 8.82
N GLU A 398 -18.90 -9.79 8.45
CA GLU A 398 -17.97 -10.64 9.19
C GLU A 398 -16.59 -9.98 9.30
N THR A 399 -16.11 -9.40 8.19
CA THR A 399 -14.83 -8.69 8.16
C THR A 399 -14.86 -7.45 9.03
N SER A 400 -15.93 -6.66 8.94
CA SER A 400 -16.18 -5.49 9.79
C SER A 400 -16.20 -5.85 11.28
N TRP A 401 -16.88 -6.94 11.63
CA TRP A 401 -16.92 -7.47 12.98
C TRP A 401 -15.54 -7.92 13.47
N LEU A 402 -14.81 -8.73 12.69
CA LEU A 402 -13.47 -9.20 13.04
C LEU A 402 -12.51 -8.03 13.26
N CYS A 403 -12.49 -7.05 12.34
CA CYS A 403 -11.64 -5.88 12.43
C CYS A 403 -11.94 -5.05 13.70
N SER A 404 -13.23 -4.85 14.01
CA SER A 404 -13.65 -4.12 15.21
C SER A 404 -13.26 -4.88 16.48
N LYS A 405 -13.45 -6.20 16.52
CA LYS A 405 -13.09 -7.02 17.69
C LYS A 405 -11.59 -7.17 17.90
N LEU A 406 -10.78 -7.20 16.85
CA LEU A 406 -9.32 -7.13 16.96
C LEU A 406 -8.90 -5.88 17.72
N LYS A 407 -9.49 -4.73 17.39
CA LYS A 407 -9.23 -3.46 18.10
C LYS A 407 -9.78 -3.48 19.53
N ASP A 408 -11.05 -3.79 19.68
CA ASP A 408 -11.79 -3.56 20.93
C ASP A 408 -11.59 -4.65 21.99
N GLU A 409 -11.20 -5.87 21.60
CA GLU A 409 -10.92 -6.96 22.55
C GLU A 409 -9.41 -7.23 22.70
N TYR A 410 -8.61 -7.02 21.63
CA TYR A 410 -7.19 -7.42 21.61
C TYR A 410 -6.20 -6.28 21.37
N ARG A 411 -6.68 -5.04 21.16
CA ARG A 411 -5.84 -3.87 20.87
C ARG A 411 -4.97 -4.04 19.62
N ILE A 412 -5.50 -4.68 18.58
CA ILE A 412 -4.83 -4.88 17.30
C ILE A 412 -5.51 -4.02 16.22
N LEU A 413 -4.73 -3.21 15.50
CA LEU A 413 -5.24 -2.33 14.45
C LEU A 413 -5.02 -2.96 13.07
N SER A 414 -6.11 -3.41 12.45
CA SER A 414 -6.15 -3.96 11.09
C SER A 414 -6.85 -3.02 10.10
N THR A 415 -6.82 -3.36 8.80
CA THR A 415 -7.53 -2.66 7.72
C THR A 415 -8.46 -3.59 6.97
N ILE A 416 -9.55 -3.04 6.44
CA ILE A 416 -10.51 -3.72 5.57
C ILE A 416 -10.36 -3.18 4.15
N ASP A 417 -10.03 -4.06 3.21
CA ASP A 417 -9.91 -3.78 1.79
C ASP A 417 -10.58 -4.91 0.97
N GLY A 418 -10.37 -4.93 -0.35
CA GLY A 418 -11.01 -5.85 -1.28
C GLY A 418 -12.23 -5.22 -1.96
N GLU A 419 -12.60 -5.74 -3.12
CA GLU A 419 -13.74 -5.24 -3.92
C GLU A 419 -15.06 -5.21 -3.14
N HIS A 420 -15.20 -6.11 -2.17
CA HIS A 420 -16.40 -6.25 -1.33
C HIS A 420 -16.13 -5.91 0.14
N ASP A 421 -15.03 -5.22 0.44
CA ASP A 421 -14.64 -4.88 1.82
C ASP A 421 -14.59 -6.12 2.74
N ASN A 422 -14.07 -7.22 2.21
CA ASN A 422 -14.08 -8.53 2.85
C ASN A 422 -12.68 -9.12 3.08
N VAL A 423 -11.63 -8.30 2.99
CA VAL A 423 -10.24 -8.72 3.17
C VAL A 423 -9.62 -7.96 4.33
N ILE A 424 -9.15 -8.69 5.35
CA ILE A 424 -8.27 -8.12 6.37
C ILE A 424 -6.87 -7.99 5.78
N VAL A 425 -6.39 -6.76 5.65
CA VAL A 425 -5.05 -6.46 5.12
C VAL A 425 -4.06 -6.22 6.25
N VAL A 426 -2.95 -6.95 6.19
CA VAL A 426 -1.89 -7.00 7.19
C VAL A 426 -0.62 -6.44 6.56
N LYS A 427 -0.23 -5.24 7.00
CA LYS A 427 0.95 -4.48 6.53
C LYS A 427 1.64 -3.74 7.68
N PRO A 428 2.15 -4.48 8.69
CA PRO A 428 2.84 -3.89 9.84
C PRO A 428 4.15 -3.19 9.44
N PRO A 429 4.84 -2.47 10.34
CA PRO A 429 6.24 -2.11 10.14
C PRO A 429 7.11 -3.33 9.79
N LEU A 430 8.22 -3.13 9.07
CA LEU A 430 9.12 -4.23 8.69
C LEU A 430 9.90 -4.78 9.88
N THR A 431 9.89 -4.08 11.03
CA THR A 431 10.44 -4.53 12.30
C THR A 431 9.51 -5.50 13.06
N PHE A 432 8.37 -5.87 12.49
CA PHE A 432 7.41 -6.79 13.11
C PHE A 432 8.04 -8.17 13.35
N GLY A 433 7.87 -8.71 14.55
CA GLY A 433 8.50 -9.94 15.00
C GLY A 433 7.57 -11.15 15.02
N VAL A 434 8.15 -12.30 15.35
CA VAL A 434 7.43 -13.58 15.51
C VAL A 434 6.49 -13.55 16.70
N GLU A 435 6.81 -12.80 17.76
CA GLU A 435 5.96 -12.65 18.95
C GLU A 435 4.68 -11.90 18.62
N GLU A 436 4.78 -10.76 17.92
CA GLU A 436 3.63 -9.99 17.46
C GLU A 436 2.78 -10.78 16.46
N ALA A 437 3.43 -11.50 15.54
CA ALA A 437 2.77 -12.39 14.60
C ALA A 437 2.00 -13.52 15.31
N THR A 438 2.59 -14.09 16.35
CA THR A 438 1.97 -15.13 17.17
C THR A 438 0.78 -14.59 17.93
N TYR A 439 0.93 -13.44 18.59
CA TYR A 439 -0.16 -12.79 19.32
C TYR A 439 -1.33 -12.51 18.37
N PHE A 440 -1.08 -11.83 17.24
CA PHE A 440 -2.11 -11.48 16.29
C PHE A 440 -2.87 -12.69 15.74
N THR A 441 -2.15 -13.69 15.23
CA THR A 441 -2.81 -14.87 14.63
C THR A 441 -3.55 -15.73 15.66
N SER A 442 -3.12 -15.72 16.93
CA SER A 442 -3.82 -16.41 18.01
C SER A 442 -5.13 -15.70 18.37
N CYS A 443 -5.10 -14.37 18.54
CA CYS A 443 -6.30 -13.56 18.77
C CYS A 443 -7.28 -13.65 17.60
N PHE A 444 -6.78 -13.61 16.37
CA PHE A 444 -7.61 -13.77 15.17
C PHE A 444 -8.31 -15.13 15.13
N ARG A 445 -7.59 -16.23 15.44
CA ARG A 445 -8.17 -17.58 15.52
C ARG A 445 -9.32 -17.64 16.54
N GLU A 446 -9.15 -17.07 17.72
CA GLU A 446 -10.20 -17.04 18.74
C GLU A 446 -11.43 -16.23 18.30
N LEU A 447 -11.22 -15.12 17.58
CA LEU A 447 -12.33 -14.36 16.99
C LEU A 447 -13.05 -15.11 15.89
N VAL A 448 -12.33 -15.86 15.04
CA VAL A 448 -12.95 -16.72 14.01
C VAL A 448 -13.84 -17.79 14.68
N LYS A 449 -13.37 -18.44 15.75
CA LYS A 449 -14.19 -19.39 16.54
C LYS A 449 -15.44 -18.73 17.13
N LYS A 450 -15.28 -17.55 17.73
CA LYS A 450 -16.38 -16.78 18.32
C LYS A 450 -17.40 -16.37 17.27
N LEU A 451 -16.95 -15.90 16.10
CA LEU A 451 -17.81 -15.57 14.98
C LEU A 451 -18.60 -16.80 14.51
N LEU A 452 -17.92 -17.93 14.31
CA LEU A 452 -18.58 -19.18 13.92
C LEU A 452 -19.66 -19.59 14.93
N SER A 453 -19.38 -19.49 16.23
CA SER A 453 -20.35 -19.77 17.29
C SER A 453 -21.55 -18.82 17.25
N LEU A 454 -21.33 -17.50 17.07
CA LEU A 454 -22.42 -16.51 16.98
C LEU A 454 -23.33 -16.78 15.78
N LYS A 455 -22.74 -17.19 14.66
CA LYS A 455 -23.48 -17.54 13.45
C LYS A 455 -24.27 -18.84 13.61
N ALA A 456 -23.70 -19.85 14.26
CA ALA A 456 -24.41 -21.09 14.57
C ALA A 456 -25.63 -20.87 15.49
N SER A 457 -25.58 -19.87 16.37
CA SER A 457 -26.70 -19.51 17.25
C SER A 457 -27.63 -18.42 16.70
N SER A 458 -27.49 -18.02 15.42
CA SER A 458 -28.25 -16.91 14.80
C SER A 458 -28.18 -15.57 15.56
N ASN A 459 -27.10 -15.35 16.32
CA ASN A 459 -26.88 -14.14 17.13
C ASN A 459 -25.88 -13.17 16.49
N PHE A 460 -25.48 -13.42 15.24
CA PHE A 460 -24.58 -12.53 14.51
C PHE A 460 -25.38 -11.37 13.90
N ASP A 461 -25.09 -10.15 14.35
CA ASP A 461 -25.61 -8.94 13.74
C ASP A 461 -24.79 -8.58 12.48
N ALA A 462 -25.46 -8.63 11.33
CA ALA A 462 -24.87 -8.33 10.02
C ALA A 462 -24.93 -6.84 9.63
N SER A 463 -25.32 -5.94 10.55
CA SER A 463 -25.49 -4.50 10.28
C SER A 463 -24.19 -3.72 10.01
N GLY A 464 -23.01 -4.36 10.16
CA GLY A 464 -21.71 -3.71 10.00
C GLY A 464 -21.31 -3.47 8.55
N GLY A 465 -21.14 -2.21 8.14
CA GLY A 465 -20.50 -1.81 6.89
C GLY A 465 -18.97 -1.66 7.00
N LYS A 466 -18.31 -1.34 5.88
CA LYS A 466 -16.88 -0.97 5.87
C LYS A 466 -16.66 0.17 6.84
N THR A 467 -15.75 -0.05 7.77
CA THR A 467 -15.26 1.01 8.60
C THR A 467 -14.38 1.94 7.75
N PRO A 468 -14.65 3.25 7.64
CA PRO A 468 -13.80 4.18 6.90
C PRO A 468 -12.36 4.03 7.33
N THR A 469 -11.45 4.04 6.37
CA THR A 469 -10.00 3.86 6.60
C THR A 469 -9.31 5.14 6.94
#